data_AF-A0A8H6M6T9-F1
#
_entry.id   AF-A0A8H6M6T9-F1
#
_cell.length_a   1.000
_cell.length_b   1.000
_cell.length_c   1.000
_cell.angle_alpha   90.00
_cell.angle_beta   90.00
_cell.angle_gamma   90.00
#
_symmetry.space_group_name_H-M   'P 1'
#
loop_
_entity.id
_entity.type
_entity.pdbx_description
1 polymer ?
#
loop_
_entity_poly.entity_id
_entity_poly.type
_entity_poly.pdbx_seq_one_letter_code
_entity_poly.pdbx_strand_id
1 'polypeptide(L)'
;MRPLLVPAYDKLTILQLVAAVERGSIPHFEQLAREWPTDFPSIMRAFAAVLRHLSTETFFNVTSGRLNFDEIKETILRSLVSFSALMQVTAGESEARLRQEQREELFSVFQKDMSGLLDWFELYAHQSPIPNCADGGVTGVACILAYFLRLRSLNDEGTFPELEHIAHLFLEMWMAGPRIERGRGRSLSTPHEYLAALYPMLIAFRVYIKEERYLFLLIQIINMPRKGRWYQRVVDSFVFRLQEWTAVHRNHNGDTESVQVAWCLTDIVELYQALTSASVPCKPFLRPHGPLFDALKRARELPVPIHDANGDTLDLIVASTLISRSGFQAHNVLCALPDMLDAGFLDVVTHRILHHPRDLSNPFLKWSTKNPLGELTVMLYHPTIYDAVHSALSRLPQPLPTRLSSYPEWSPFLEFKEICARGYDSAPRTRISLCDNFQHSTMGVTHLDDVRSEQCSRCCSVVYCSSQCQQHDWKVFHRDECGARHIDRIHQRANKAWISHRTREMFLQLLKGFLEEFCVIFRDPGEALFVDITAFPVTPNVLHSATHLLSTTVGECQVFEDSRFRAMAEEKGTSPDGSSLRFAGFAAMFGQYMISAMGLFDDAELRKPAVTHISSISRFRPLNIHIKLAMQD
;
A
#
# COMPACT_ATOMS: atom_id res chain seq x y z
N MET A 1 -32.38 -21.48 5.53
CA MET A 1 -33.79 -21.91 5.49
C MET A 1 -33.90 -23.43 5.72
N ARG A 2 -34.91 -23.95 6.44
CA ARG A 2 -35.26 -25.38 6.30
C ARG A 2 -35.71 -25.58 4.85
N PRO A 3 -35.24 -26.61 4.12
CA PRO A 3 -35.76 -26.88 2.79
C PRO A 3 -37.27 -27.06 2.94
N LEU A 4 -38.06 -26.17 2.33
CA LEU A 4 -39.47 -26.40 2.15
C LEU A 4 -39.55 -27.76 1.45
N LEU A 5 -40.30 -28.71 2.02
CA LEU A 5 -40.58 -29.99 1.38
C LEU A 5 -41.36 -29.66 0.11
N VAL A 6 -40.63 -29.51 -1.00
CA VAL A 6 -41.21 -29.24 -2.30
C VAL A 6 -41.96 -30.51 -2.72
N PRO A 7 -43.27 -30.44 -3.02
CA PRO A 7 -44.00 -31.58 -3.56
C PRO A 7 -43.27 -32.11 -4.80
N ALA A 8 -43.30 -33.43 -5.03
CA ALA A 8 -42.71 -34.03 -6.22
C ALA A 8 -43.43 -33.50 -7.47
N TYR A 9 -42.87 -32.47 -8.11
CA TYR A 9 -43.34 -31.96 -9.39
C TYR A 9 -42.91 -32.92 -10.50
N ASP A 10 -43.77 -33.08 -11.51
CA ASP A 10 -43.41 -33.79 -12.73
C ASP A 10 -42.15 -33.17 -13.35
N LYS A 11 -41.23 -34.03 -13.81
CA LYS A 11 -39.95 -33.60 -14.39
C LYS A 11 -40.20 -32.83 -15.69
N LEU A 12 -40.27 -31.51 -15.61
CA LEU A 12 -40.43 -30.63 -16.77
C LEU A 12 -39.18 -30.67 -17.65
N THR A 13 -39.38 -30.50 -18.95
CA THR A 13 -38.27 -30.21 -19.87
C THR A 13 -37.67 -28.83 -19.55
N ILE A 14 -36.37 -28.63 -19.81
CA ILE A 14 -35.69 -27.34 -19.63
C ILE A 14 -36.45 -26.19 -20.31
N LEU A 15 -37.01 -26.41 -21.49
CA LEU A 15 -37.80 -25.38 -22.20
C LEU A 15 -39.10 -25.03 -21.46
N GLN A 16 -39.80 -26.01 -20.90
CA GLN A 16 -40.99 -25.78 -20.07
C GLN A 16 -40.62 -25.06 -18.76
N LEU A 17 -39.48 -25.42 -18.19
CA LEU A 17 -38.94 -24.81 -16.97
C LEU A 17 -38.59 -23.34 -17.19
N VAL A 18 -37.85 -23.03 -18.26
CA VAL A 18 -37.54 -21.64 -18.67
C VAL A 18 -38.82 -20.86 -18.97
N ALA A 19 -39.78 -21.46 -19.68
CA ALA A 19 -41.05 -20.79 -19.93
C ALA A 19 -41.87 -20.54 -18.65
N ALA A 20 -41.77 -21.40 -17.64
CA ALA A 20 -42.38 -21.18 -16.33
C ALA A 20 -41.68 -20.10 -15.52
N VAL A 21 -40.35 -20.00 -15.64
CA VAL A 21 -39.54 -18.91 -15.11
C VAL A 21 -39.88 -17.59 -15.77
N GLU A 22 -40.04 -17.53 -17.11
CA GLU A 22 -40.49 -16.34 -17.86
C GLU A 22 -41.87 -15.83 -17.39
N ARG A 23 -42.69 -16.69 -16.77
CA ARG A 23 -43.98 -16.35 -16.17
C ARG A 23 -43.88 -15.93 -14.69
N GLY A 24 -42.68 -15.89 -14.11
CA GLY A 24 -42.43 -15.47 -12.73
C GLY A 24 -42.61 -16.54 -11.65
N SER A 25 -42.65 -17.83 -12.01
CA SER A 25 -42.95 -18.89 -11.04
C SER A 25 -41.76 -19.26 -10.13
N ILE A 26 -41.81 -18.88 -8.85
CA ILE A 26 -40.72 -19.07 -7.87
C ILE A 26 -40.23 -20.54 -7.74
N PRO A 27 -41.10 -21.57 -7.61
CA PRO A 27 -40.62 -22.96 -7.53
C PRO A 27 -39.82 -23.40 -8.75
N HIS A 28 -40.17 -22.86 -9.92
CA HIS A 28 -39.47 -23.13 -11.18
C HIS A 28 -38.14 -22.40 -11.27
N PHE A 29 -37.96 -21.25 -10.61
CA PHE A 29 -36.63 -20.65 -10.47
C PHE A 29 -35.70 -21.55 -9.64
N GLU A 30 -36.19 -22.10 -8.53
CA GLU A 30 -35.39 -23.02 -7.69
C GLU A 30 -35.03 -24.30 -8.44
N GLN A 31 -35.98 -24.84 -9.21
CA GLN A 31 -35.72 -26.00 -10.05
C GLN A 31 -34.76 -25.65 -11.20
N LEU A 32 -34.90 -24.49 -11.85
CA LEU A 32 -33.98 -24.04 -12.90
C LEU A 32 -32.56 -23.84 -12.37
N ALA A 33 -32.41 -23.34 -11.15
CA ALA A 33 -31.10 -23.25 -10.50
C ALA A 33 -30.45 -24.63 -10.37
N ARG A 34 -31.20 -25.64 -9.90
CA ARG A 34 -30.70 -27.02 -9.73
C ARG A 34 -30.46 -27.75 -11.05
N GLU A 35 -31.29 -27.49 -12.05
CA GLU A 35 -31.30 -28.14 -13.36
C GLU A 35 -30.87 -27.16 -14.45
N TRP A 36 -29.74 -26.46 -14.25
CA TRP A 36 -29.30 -25.45 -15.20
C TRP A 36 -28.98 -26.07 -16.58
N PRO A 37 -29.42 -25.46 -17.71
CA PRO A 37 -29.11 -25.96 -19.05
C PRO A 37 -27.61 -26.06 -19.32
N THR A 38 -27.22 -27.07 -20.09
CA THR A 38 -25.82 -27.27 -20.51
C THR A 38 -25.54 -26.81 -21.94
N ASP A 39 -26.56 -26.73 -22.80
CA ASP A 39 -26.41 -26.22 -24.16
C ASP A 39 -26.51 -24.69 -24.18
N PHE A 40 -25.65 -24.05 -24.97
CA PHE A 40 -25.52 -22.61 -25.00
C PHE A 40 -26.82 -21.84 -25.35
N PRO A 41 -27.64 -22.27 -26.35
CA PRO A 41 -28.91 -21.60 -26.63
C PRO A 41 -29.90 -21.63 -25.44
N SER A 42 -30.01 -22.76 -24.75
CA SER A 42 -30.87 -22.85 -23.57
C SER A 42 -30.31 -22.07 -22.39
N ILE A 43 -28.98 -22.01 -22.23
CA ILE A 43 -28.31 -21.12 -21.26
C ILE A 43 -28.72 -19.67 -21.51
N MET A 44 -28.56 -19.19 -22.75
CA MET A 44 -28.91 -17.82 -23.14
C MET A 44 -30.37 -17.47 -22.84
N ARG A 45 -31.29 -18.39 -23.16
CA ARG A 45 -32.72 -18.18 -22.90
C ARG A 45 -33.05 -18.20 -21.42
N ALA A 46 -32.50 -19.16 -20.67
CA ALA A 46 -32.65 -19.22 -19.22
C ALA A 46 -32.11 -17.95 -18.56
N PHE A 47 -30.96 -17.47 -19.03
CA PHE A 47 -30.32 -16.26 -18.54
C PHE A 47 -31.19 -15.02 -18.75
N ALA A 48 -31.66 -14.81 -19.98
CA ALA A 48 -32.55 -13.71 -20.33
C ALA A 48 -33.88 -13.77 -19.56
N ALA A 49 -34.42 -14.98 -19.33
CA ALA A 49 -35.63 -15.16 -18.54
C ALA A 49 -35.43 -14.73 -17.08
N VAL A 50 -34.30 -15.10 -16.47
CA VAL A 50 -33.97 -14.73 -15.09
C VAL A 50 -33.72 -13.22 -14.97
N LEU A 51 -32.93 -12.62 -15.87
CA LEU A 51 -32.63 -11.19 -15.86
C LEU A 51 -33.86 -10.31 -16.10
N ARG A 52 -34.82 -10.74 -16.93
CA ARG A 52 -36.06 -10.00 -17.15
C ARG A 52 -36.84 -9.75 -15.86
N HIS A 53 -36.74 -10.66 -14.88
CA HIS A 53 -37.37 -10.51 -13.57
C HIS A 53 -36.55 -9.68 -12.59
N LEU A 54 -35.35 -9.25 -12.98
CA LEU A 54 -34.51 -8.28 -12.29
C LEU A 54 -34.59 -6.89 -12.95
N SER A 55 -35.42 -6.69 -13.98
CA SER A 55 -35.53 -5.42 -14.70
C SER A 55 -36.40 -4.39 -13.98
N THR A 56 -36.13 -3.10 -14.21
CA THR A 56 -36.86 -1.98 -13.57
C THR A 56 -38.36 -2.00 -13.77
N GLU A 57 -38.84 -2.53 -14.89
CA GLU A 57 -40.28 -2.65 -15.18
C GLU A 57 -41.00 -3.50 -14.14
N THR A 58 -40.34 -4.49 -13.54
CA THR A 58 -40.93 -5.31 -12.47
C THR A 58 -40.82 -4.66 -11.08
N PHE A 59 -39.88 -3.73 -10.85
CA PHE A 59 -39.63 -3.12 -9.52
C PHE A 59 -40.13 -1.70 -9.33
N PHE A 60 -40.47 -0.96 -10.39
CA PHE A 60 -40.94 0.43 -10.30
C PHE A 60 -42.16 0.60 -9.35
N ASN A 61 -42.93 -0.47 -9.14
CA ASN A 61 -44.05 -0.49 -8.21
C ASN A 61 -43.60 -0.52 -6.72
N VAL A 62 -42.42 -1.07 -6.41
CA VAL A 62 -41.85 -1.13 -5.04
C VAL A 62 -41.36 0.26 -4.59
N THR A 63 -40.54 0.92 -5.42
CA THR A 63 -39.95 2.23 -5.10
C THR A 63 -40.96 3.37 -5.05
N SER A 64 -42.06 3.25 -5.81
CA SER A 64 -43.18 4.19 -5.77
C SER A 64 -44.09 4.02 -4.53
N GLY A 65 -43.82 3.05 -3.65
CA GLY A 65 -44.62 2.76 -2.46
C GLY A 65 -46.01 2.23 -2.77
N ARG A 66 -46.23 1.68 -3.98
CA ARG A 66 -47.55 1.27 -4.48
C ARG A 66 -47.88 -0.20 -4.28
N LEU A 67 -46.92 -1.03 -3.88
CA LEU A 67 -47.15 -2.45 -3.62
C LEU A 67 -47.52 -2.71 -2.16
N ASN A 68 -48.35 -3.72 -1.96
CA ASN A 68 -48.59 -4.26 -0.63
C ASN A 68 -47.38 -5.08 -0.14
N PHE A 69 -47.33 -5.38 1.16
CA PHE A 69 -46.20 -6.09 1.77
C PHE A 69 -45.96 -7.48 1.16
N ASP A 70 -47.01 -8.18 0.72
CA ASP A 70 -46.91 -9.52 0.15
C ASP A 70 -46.32 -9.52 -1.26
N GLU A 71 -46.67 -8.53 -2.08
CA GLU A 71 -46.09 -8.31 -3.42
C GLU A 71 -44.61 -7.95 -3.35
N ILE A 72 -44.22 -7.13 -2.36
CA ILE A 72 -42.81 -6.80 -2.09
C ILE A 72 -42.05 -8.06 -1.69
N LYS A 73 -42.64 -8.87 -0.80
CA LYS A 73 -42.04 -10.13 -0.35
C LYS A 73 -41.87 -11.13 -1.48
N GLU A 74 -42.88 -11.31 -2.34
CA GLU A 74 -42.79 -12.21 -3.50
C GLU A 74 -41.74 -11.73 -4.50
N THR A 75 -41.68 -10.43 -4.75
CA THR A 75 -40.71 -9.79 -5.64
C THR A 75 -39.28 -9.95 -5.12
N ILE A 76 -39.06 -9.76 -3.81
CA ILE A 76 -37.77 -10.02 -3.15
C ILE A 76 -37.41 -11.51 -3.25
N LEU A 77 -38.33 -12.42 -2.93
CA LEU A 77 -38.10 -13.86 -3.02
C LEU A 77 -37.71 -14.27 -4.45
N ARG A 78 -38.48 -13.81 -5.46
CA ARG A 78 -38.18 -14.09 -6.87
C ARG A 78 -36.78 -13.60 -7.23
N SER A 79 -36.42 -12.41 -6.79
CA SER A 79 -35.08 -11.85 -7.01
C SER A 79 -34.00 -12.70 -6.34
N LEU A 80 -34.17 -13.08 -5.08
CA LEU A 80 -33.21 -13.93 -4.35
C LEU A 80 -33.00 -15.29 -5.03
N VAL A 81 -34.07 -15.91 -5.52
CA VAL A 81 -33.94 -17.18 -6.26
C VAL A 81 -33.30 -16.94 -7.64
N SER A 82 -33.60 -15.83 -8.32
CA SER A 82 -32.88 -15.40 -9.53
C SER A 82 -31.38 -15.27 -9.26
N PHE A 83 -30.99 -14.61 -8.16
CA PHE A 83 -29.60 -14.48 -7.73
C PHE A 83 -28.95 -15.84 -7.49
N SER A 84 -29.63 -16.73 -6.76
CA SER A 84 -29.12 -18.09 -6.52
C SER A 84 -28.95 -18.89 -7.81
N ALA A 85 -29.85 -18.72 -8.79
CA ALA A 85 -29.73 -19.39 -10.08
C ALA A 85 -28.51 -18.87 -10.85
N LEU A 86 -28.37 -17.54 -10.96
CA LEU A 86 -27.24 -16.89 -11.63
C LEU A 86 -25.90 -17.28 -10.97
N MET A 87 -25.87 -17.32 -9.64
CA MET A 87 -24.70 -17.73 -8.85
C MET A 87 -24.12 -19.07 -9.28
N GLN A 88 -24.97 -20.10 -9.43
CA GLN A 88 -24.52 -21.44 -9.78
C GLN A 88 -23.88 -21.48 -11.17
N VAL A 89 -24.33 -20.63 -12.08
CA VAL A 89 -23.80 -20.50 -13.44
C VAL A 89 -22.45 -19.79 -13.43
N THR A 90 -22.37 -18.71 -12.67
CA THR A 90 -21.19 -17.83 -12.63
C THR A 90 -20.06 -18.40 -11.78
N ALA A 91 -20.35 -19.28 -10.83
CA ALA A 91 -19.36 -19.86 -9.91
C ALA A 91 -18.79 -21.21 -10.37
N GLY A 92 -19.30 -21.80 -11.47
CA GLY A 92 -18.98 -23.16 -11.90
C GLY A 92 -17.96 -23.28 -13.04
N GLU A 93 -17.53 -24.52 -13.32
CA GLU A 93 -16.70 -24.90 -14.49
C GLU A 93 -17.35 -24.57 -15.84
N SER A 94 -18.64 -24.24 -15.85
CA SER A 94 -19.42 -23.88 -17.04
C SER A 94 -18.80 -22.72 -17.83
N GLU A 95 -18.34 -21.66 -17.16
CA GLU A 95 -17.72 -20.50 -17.85
C GLU A 95 -16.41 -20.88 -18.56
N ALA A 96 -15.59 -21.71 -17.91
CA ALA A 96 -14.31 -22.17 -18.48
C ALA A 96 -14.52 -22.96 -19.78
N ARG A 97 -15.71 -23.54 -19.98
CA ARG A 97 -16.10 -24.29 -21.19
C ARG A 97 -16.67 -23.41 -22.31
N LEU A 98 -17.07 -22.17 -22.02
CA LEU A 98 -17.59 -21.25 -23.04
C LEU A 98 -16.46 -20.72 -23.92
N ARG A 99 -16.69 -20.75 -25.24
CA ARG A 99 -15.83 -20.08 -26.22
C ARG A 99 -15.93 -18.55 -26.07
N GLN A 100 -14.94 -17.83 -26.56
CA GLN A 100 -14.91 -16.36 -26.50
C GLN A 100 -16.17 -15.72 -27.10
N GLU A 101 -16.59 -16.14 -28.29
CA GLU A 101 -17.84 -15.68 -28.95
C GLU A 101 -19.09 -15.91 -28.08
N GLN A 102 -19.14 -17.03 -27.36
CA GLN A 102 -20.25 -17.36 -26.46
C GLN A 102 -20.24 -16.48 -25.21
N ARG A 103 -19.07 -16.08 -24.72
CA ARG A 103 -18.93 -15.12 -23.62
C ARG A 103 -19.40 -13.73 -24.04
N GLU A 104 -19.07 -13.31 -25.25
CA GLU A 104 -19.52 -12.03 -25.83
C GLU A 104 -21.04 -12.01 -26.03
N GLU A 105 -21.62 -13.09 -26.55
CA GLU A 105 -23.07 -13.19 -26.71
C GLU A 105 -23.78 -13.19 -25.35
N LEU A 106 -23.27 -13.93 -24.36
CA LEU A 106 -23.79 -13.91 -22.99
C LEU A 106 -23.66 -12.52 -22.34
N PHE A 107 -22.55 -11.83 -22.58
CA PHE A 107 -22.34 -10.46 -22.12
C PHE A 107 -23.37 -9.49 -22.72
N SER A 108 -23.75 -9.67 -23.98
CA SER A 108 -24.77 -8.84 -24.64
C SER A 108 -26.15 -8.94 -23.96
N VAL A 109 -26.50 -10.13 -23.43
CA VAL A 109 -27.75 -10.34 -22.66
C VAL A 109 -27.67 -9.59 -21.33
N PHE A 110 -26.53 -9.69 -20.63
CA PHE A 110 -26.29 -8.92 -19.42
C PHE A 110 -26.41 -7.41 -19.63
N GLN A 111 -25.79 -6.91 -20.69
CA GLN A 111 -25.75 -5.49 -21.00
C GLN A 111 -27.15 -4.93 -21.25
N LYS A 112 -28.01 -5.71 -21.91
CA LYS A 112 -29.39 -5.30 -22.21
C LYS A 112 -30.23 -5.03 -20.96
N ASP A 113 -30.04 -5.83 -19.90
CA ASP A 113 -30.83 -5.75 -18.66
C ASP A 113 -30.04 -5.13 -17.49
N MET A 114 -28.85 -4.57 -17.75
CA MET A 114 -27.92 -4.08 -16.72
C MET A 114 -28.52 -2.95 -15.88
N SER A 115 -29.16 -1.95 -16.49
CA SER A 115 -29.75 -0.82 -15.75
C SER A 115 -30.78 -1.30 -14.73
N GLY A 116 -31.62 -2.26 -15.11
CA GLY A 116 -32.60 -2.86 -14.21
C GLY A 116 -31.96 -3.59 -13.04
N LEU A 117 -30.90 -4.35 -13.33
CA LEU A 117 -30.11 -5.04 -12.32
C LEU A 117 -29.43 -4.08 -11.33
N LEU A 118 -28.89 -2.96 -11.82
CA LEU A 118 -28.26 -1.93 -11.00
C LEU A 118 -29.27 -1.22 -10.10
N ASP A 119 -30.43 -0.84 -10.63
CA ASP A 119 -31.50 -0.23 -9.84
C ASP A 119 -32.00 -1.20 -8.75
N TRP A 120 -32.02 -2.50 -9.05
CA TRP A 120 -32.32 -3.53 -8.06
C TRP A 120 -31.25 -3.60 -6.96
N PHE A 121 -29.97 -3.53 -7.33
CA PHE A 121 -28.87 -3.51 -6.36
C PHE A 121 -28.88 -2.26 -5.49
N GLU A 122 -29.20 -1.10 -6.05
CA GLU A 122 -29.37 0.15 -5.29
C GLU A 122 -30.49 0.01 -4.27
N LEU A 123 -31.65 -0.49 -4.71
CA LEU A 123 -32.77 -0.79 -3.85
C LEU A 123 -32.36 -1.75 -2.72
N TYR A 124 -31.69 -2.84 -3.07
CA TYR A 124 -31.24 -3.86 -2.13
C TYR A 124 -30.22 -3.31 -1.12
N ALA A 125 -29.27 -2.48 -1.56
CA ALA A 125 -28.28 -1.83 -0.71
C ALA A 125 -28.93 -0.84 0.27
N HIS A 126 -29.98 -0.14 -0.15
CA HIS A 126 -30.68 0.85 0.68
C HIS A 126 -31.78 0.27 1.59
N GLN A 127 -32.50 -0.75 1.12
CA GLN A 127 -33.75 -1.24 1.73
C GLN A 127 -33.62 -2.60 2.42
N SER A 128 -32.42 -3.07 2.79
CA SER A 128 -32.30 -4.38 3.47
C SER A 128 -32.25 -4.29 5.01
N PRO A 129 -33.41 -4.12 5.71
CA PRO A 129 -33.67 -4.84 6.93
C PRO A 129 -34.27 -6.23 6.59
N ILE A 130 -33.61 -7.33 7.04
CA ILE A 130 -34.07 -8.76 7.14
C ILE A 130 -33.72 -9.69 5.94
N PRO A 131 -33.38 -10.99 6.13
CA PRO A 131 -32.59 -11.69 7.17
C PRO A 131 -31.34 -12.39 6.58
N ASN A 132 -30.43 -12.87 7.45
CA ASN A 132 -29.35 -13.83 7.15
C ASN A 132 -28.47 -13.57 5.90
N CYS A 133 -27.21 -13.21 6.13
CA CYS A 133 -26.16 -13.39 5.11
C CYS A 133 -26.10 -14.84 4.57
N ALA A 134 -26.62 -15.81 5.33
CA ALA A 134 -26.81 -17.19 4.88
C ALA A 134 -27.85 -17.40 3.76
N ASP A 135 -28.72 -16.42 3.46
CA ASP A 135 -29.74 -16.53 2.39
C ASP A 135 -29.21 -16.02 1.03
N GLY A 136 -27.92 -15.66 0.92
CA GLY A 136 -27.22 -15.53 -0.36
C GLY A 136 -27.48 -14.27 -1.19
N GLY A 137 -28.27 -13.30 -0.71
CA GLY A 137 -28.62 -12.09 -1.47
C GLY A 137 -27.42 -11.18 -1.80
N VAL A 138 -26.72 -10.65 -0.78
CA VAL A 138 -25.52 -9.79 -0.95
C VAL A 138 -24.42 -10.53 -1.73
N THR A 139 -24.22 -11.80 -1.38
CA THR A 139 -23.31 -12.75 -2.03
C THR A 139 -23.63 -12.88 -3.52
N GLY A 140 -24.90 -13.08 -3.85
CA GLY A 140 -25.40 -13.23 -5.21
C GLY A 140 -25.20 -11.97 -6.05
N VAL A 141 -25.52 -10.80 -5.49
CA VAL A 141 -25.26 -9.50 -6.11
C VAL A 141 -23.77 -9.36 -6.46
N ALA A 142 -22.90 -9.54 -5.46
CA ALA A 142 -21.48 -9.30 -5.61
C ALA A 142 -20.82 -10.26 -6.61
N CYS A 143 -21.24 -11.52 -6.64
CA CYS A 143 -20.75 -12.48 -7.62
C CYS A 143 -21.25 -12.23 -9.04
N ILE A 144 -22.50 -11.81 -9.23
CA ILE A 144 -22.99 -11.42 -10.56
C ILE A 144 -22.22 -10.22 -11.08
N LEU A 145 -22.01 -9.22 -10.22
CA LEU A 145 -21.22 -8.05 -10.57
C LEU A 145 -19.76 -8.42 -10.85
N ALA A 146 -19.14 -9.29 -10.04
CA ALA A 146 -17.80 -9.80 -10.30
C ALA A 146 -17.71 -10.54 -11.64
N TYR A 147 -18.72 -11.36 -11.95
CA TYR A 147 -18.84 -12.07 -13.22
C TYR A 147 -18.99 -11.10 -14.39
N PHE A 148 -19.81 -10.06 -14.25
CA PHE A 148 -19.96 -9.02 -15.25
C PHE A 148 -18.62 -8.30 -15.53
N LEU A 149 -17.88 -7.93 -14.48
CA LEU A 149 -16.57 -7.29 -14.62
C LEU A 149 -15.57 -8.21 -15.31
N ARG A 150 -15.61 -9.52 -15.04
CA ARG A 150 -14.76 -10.52 -15.69
C ARG A 150 -15.11 -10.72 -17.16
N LEU A 151 -16.39 -10.79 -17.51
CA LEU A 151 -16.81 -10.84 -18.91
C LEU A 151 -16.40 -9.58 -19.66
N ARG A 152 -16.45 -8.43 -18.97
CA ARG A 152 -16.10 -7.14 -19.55
C ARG A 152 -14.61 -6.95 -19.75
N SER A 153 -13.73 -7.45 -18.88
CA SER A 153 -12.28 -7.32 -19.07
C SER A 153 -11.79 -7.95 -20.38
N LEU A 154 -12.65 -8.70 -21.08
CA LEU A 154 -12.42 -9.25 -22.42
C LEU A 154 -12.77 -8.28 -23.56
N ASN A 155 -13.55 -7.22 -23.30
CA ASN A 155 -14.01 -6.23 -24.27
C ASN A 155 -13.40 -4.85 -23.93
N ASP A 156 -12.32 -4.49 -24.63
CA ASP A 156 -11.43 -3.35 -24.30
C ASP A 156 -12.00 -1.95 -24.64
N GLU A 157 -13.24 -1.87 -25.14
CA GLU A 157 -13.77 -0.64 -25.72
C GLU A 157 -14.80 0.05 -24.81
N GLY A 158 -14.34 0.99 -23.98
CA GLY A 158 -15.16 2.14 -23.54
C GLY A 158 -15.22 2.43 -22.04
N THR A 159 -15.37 3.72 -21.72
CA THR A 159 -15.83 4.21 -20.42
C THR A 159 -17.36 4.12 -20.39
N PHE A 160 -17.90 3.48 -19.36
CA PHE A 160 -19.33 3.27 -19.23
C PHE A 160 -19.77 3.79 -17.87
N PRO A 161 -20.76 4.70 -17.81
CA PRO A 161 -21.40 5.16 -16.58
C PRO A 161 -21.82 4.01 -15.65
N GLU A 162 -22.11 2.83 -16.22
CA GLU A 162 -22.47 1.61 -15.51
C GLU A 162 -21.34 1.12 -14.59
N LEU A 163 -20.06 1.22 -14.98
CA LEU A 163 -18.95 0.82 -14.10
C LEU A 163 -18.83 1.71 -12.88
N GLU A 164 -19.07 3.01 -13.05
CA GLU A 164 -19.06 3.98 -11.97
C GLU A 164 -20.19 3.67 -11.00
N HIS A 165 -21.38 3.39 -11.54
CA HIS A 165 -22.53 3.01 -10.75
C HIS A 165 -22.31 1.68 -10.00
N ILE A 166 -21.76 0.66 -10.65
CA ILE A 166 -21.39 -0.63 -10.02
C ILE A 166 -20.38 -0.40 -8.88
N ALA A 167 -19.34 0.40 -9.13
CA ALA A 167 -18.32 0.70 -8.13
C ALA A 167 -18.91 1.46 -6.92
N HIS A 168 -19.83 2.39 -7.17
CA HIS A 168 -20.55 3.11 -6.13
C HIS A 168 -21.40 2.14 -5.28
N LEU A 169 -22.17 1.27 -5.92
CA LEU A 169 -22.98 0.25 -5.25
C LEU A 169 -22.14 -0.69 -4.39
N PHE A 170 -21.01 -1.17 -4.91
CA PHE A 170 -20.09 -2.02 -4.15
C PHE A 170 -19.60 -1.34 -2.88
N LEU A 171 -19.18 -0.08 -2.99
CA LEU A 171 -18.72 0.68 -1.83
C LEU A 171 -19.87 0.91 -0.85
N GLU A 172 -21.09 1.20 -1.31
CA GLU A 172 -22.26 1.31 -0.44
C GLU A 172 -22.58 0.02 0.29
N MET A 173 -22.61 -1.11 -0.40
CA MET A 173 -22.82 -2.42 0.19
C MET A 173 -21.74 -2.77 1.22
N TRP A 174 -20.47 -2.51 0.88
CA TRP A 174 -19.34 -2.69 1.78
C TRP A 174 -19.48 -1.88 3.08
N MET A 175 -19.87 -0.61 2.97
CA MET A 175 -20.03 0.30 4.12
C MET A 175 -21.35 0.09 4.88
N ALA A 176 -22.37 -0.48 4.26
CA ALA A 176 -23.68 -0.71 4.89
C ALA A 176 -23.60 -1.82 5.95
N GLY A 177 -22.79 -2.85 5.69
CA GLY A 177 -22.60 -4.00 6.58
C GLY A 177 -22.42 -3.65 8.06
N PRO A 178 -21.40 -2.84 8.43
CA PRO A 178 -21.16 -2.43 9.81
C PRO A 178 -22.37 -1.79 10.51
N ARG A 179 -23.25 -1.10 9.78
CA ARG A 179 -24.43 -0.43 10.37
C ARG A 179 -25.54 -1.43 10.65
N ILE A 180 -25.76 -2.32 9.69
CA ILE A 180 -26.83 -3.31 9.74
C ILE A 180 -26.57 -4.31 10.88
N GLU A 181 -25.32 -4.77 11.00
CA GLU A 181 -24.94 -5.77 12.00
C GLU A 181 -24.97 -5.22 13.43
N ARG A 182 -24.49 -3.98 13.64
CA ARG A 182 -24.59 -3.30 14.95
C ARG A 182 -26.04 -3.12 15.41
N GLY A 183 -26.96 -2.82 14.51
CA GLY A 183 -28.37 -2.64 14.84
C GLY A 183 -29.09 -3.94 15.23
N ARG A 184 -28.60 -5.11 14.79
CA ARG A 184 -29.25 -6.41 15.00
C ARG A 184 -28.68 -7.21 16.17
N GLY A 185 -27.52 -6.83 16.71
CA GLY A 185 -26.85 -7.57 17.78
C GLY A 185 -26.45 -9.01 17.40
N ARG A 186 -26.43 -9.34 16.10
CA ARG A 186 -25.96 -10.62 15.58
C ARG A 186 -24.60 -10.41 14.92
N SER A 187 -23.55 -10.92 15.56
CA SER A 187 -22.25 -11.11 14.92
C SER A 187 -22.33 -12.31 13.98
N LEU A 188 -21.64 -12.27 12.84
CA LEU A 188 -21.29 -13.51 12.13
C LEU A 188 -20.56 -14.40 13.14
N SER A 189 -21.00 -15.65 13.24
CA SER A 189 -20.62 -16.53 14.35
C SER A 189 -19.67 -17.65 13.92
N THR A 190 -19.62 -17.93 12.62
CA THR A 190 -18.80 -18.99 12.04
C THR A 190 -17.99 -18.50 10.84
N PRO A 191 -16.80 -19.08 10.59
CA PRO A 191 -16.00 -18.79 9.39
C PRO A 191 -16.79 -18.94 8.10
N HIS A 192 -17.61 -19.99 7.99
CA HIS A 192 -18.45 -20.24 6.84
C HIS A 192 -19.44 -19.09 6.56
N GLU A 193 -20.15 -18.60 7.59
CA GLU A 193 -21.06 -17.46 7.46
C GLU A 193 -20.31 -16.19 7.00
N TYR A 194 -19.10 -15.97 7.54
CA TYR A 194 -18.24 -14.85 7.17
C TYR A 194 -17.79 -14.93 5.72
N LEU A 195 -17.27 -16.09 5.29
CA LEU A 195 -16.85 -16.34 3.93
C LEU A 195 -18.00 -16.17 2.95
N ALA A 196 -19.15 -16.80 3.22
CA ALA A 196 -20.33 -16.69 2.38
C ALA A 196 -20.77 -15.23 2.21
N ALA A 197 -20.72 -14.43 3.28
CA ALA A 197 -21.11 -13.02 3.25
C ALA A 197 -20.13 -12.13 2.47
N LEU A 198 -18.82 -12.32 2.65
CA LEU A 198 -17.80 -11.34 2.23
C LEU A 198 -16.99 -11.75 1.01
N TYR A 199 -16.75 -13.04 0.80
CA TYR A 199 -15.86 -13.51 -0.25
C TYR A 199 -16.27 -13.03 -1.67
N PRO A 200 -17.56 -13.03 -2.06
CA PRO A 200 -18.01 -12.43 -3.32
C PRO A 200 -17.64 -10.97 -3.50
N MET A 201 -17.79 -10.16 -2.44
CA MET A 201 -17.43 -8.73 -2.49
C MET A 201 -15.92 -8.57 -2.66
N LEU A 202 -15.13 -9.39 -1.97
CA LEU A 202 -13.67 -9.37 -2.10
C LEU A 202 -13.20 -9.81 -3.48
N ILE A 203 -13.84 -10.82 -4.09
CA ILE A 203 -13.58 -11.19 -5.50
C ILE A 203 -13.86 -10.02 -6.43
N ALA A 204 -15.00 -9.35 -6.27
CA ALA A 204 -15.31 -8.19 -7.09
C ALA A 204 -14.28 -7.08 -6.93
N PHE A 205 -13.90 -6.75 -5.69
CA PHE A 205 -12.86 -5.78 -5.41
C PHE A 205 -11.50 -6.19 -6.00
N ARG A 206 -11.13 -7.47 -5.97
CA ARG A 206 -9.92 -7.96 -6.64
C ARG A 206 -9.92 -7.64 -8.14
N VAL A 207 -11.07 -7.77 -8.81
CA VAL A 207 -11.18 -7.40 -10.23
C VAL A 207 -10.95 -5.89 -10.40
N TYR A 208 -11.53 -5.06 -9.54
CA TYR A 208 -11.29 -3.61 -9.57
C TYR A 208 -9.84 -3.22 -9.29
N ILE A 209 -9.16 -3.91 -8.37
CA ILE A 209 -7.80 -3.56 -7.96
C ILE A 209 -6.77 -4.00 -8.99
N LYS A 210 -7.00 -5.13 -9.69
CA LYS A 210 -6.06 -5.67 -10.69
C LYS A 210 -6.01 -4.82 -11.95
N GLU A 211 -7.10 -4.14 -12.28
CA GLU A 211 -7.18 -3.27 -13.45
C GLU A 211 -7.01 -1.80 -13.04
N GLU A 212 -5.91 -1.16 -13.46
CA GLU A 212 -5.57 0.22 -13.08
C GLU A 212 -6.71 1.21 -13.36
N ARG A 213 -7.39 1.06 -14.51
CA ARG A 213 -8.55 1.87 -14.90
C ARG A 213 -9.70 1.79 -13.89
N TYR A 214 -9.96 0.59 -13.35
CA TYR A 214 -11.04 0.34 -12.40
C TYR A 214 -10.67 0.80 -10.99
N LEU A 215 -9.40 0.62 -10.60
CA LEU A 215 -8.87 1.15 -9.36
C LEU A 215 -8.98 2.68 -9.35
N PHE A 216 -8.60 3.35 -10.44
CA PHE A 216 -8.75 4.79 -10.60
C PHE A 216 -10.20 5.25 -10.43
N LEU A 217 -11.16 4.53 -11.01
CA LEU A 217 -12.59 4.82 -10.86
C LEU A 217 -13.06 4.70 -9.40
N LEU A 218 -12.67 3.64 -8.68
CA LEU A 218 -12.97 3.50 -7.25
C LEU A 218 -12.43 4.68 -6.45
N ILE A 219 -11.21 5.12 -6.75
CA ILE A 219 -10.58 6.25 -6.07
C ILE A 219 -11.31 7.55 -6.37
N GLN A 220 -11.70 7.79 -7.62
CA GLN A 220 -12.51 8.95 -7.98
C GLN A 220 -13.82 8.98 -7.19
N ILE A 221 -14.51 7.84 -7.08
CA ILE A 221 -15.75 7.71 -6.31
C ILE A 221 -15.52 8.01 -4.82
N ILE A 222 -14.45 7.45 -4.23
CA ILE A 222 -14.10 7.68 -2.82
C ILE A 222 -13.73 9.15 -2.57
N ASN A 223 -13.04 9.79 -3.52
CA ASN A 223 -12.58 11.18 -3.44
C ASN A 223 -13.65 12.20 -3.82
N MET A 224 -14.85 11.79 -4.24
CA MET A 224 -15.89 12.74 -4.64
C MET A 224 -16.22 13.70 -3.47
N PRO A 225 -16.18 15.03 -3.69
CA PRO A 225 -16.33 16.04 -2.63
C PRO A 225 -17.68 16.03 -1.89
N ARG A 226 -18.68 15.31 -2.41
CA ARG A 226 -20.09 15.45 -2.00
C ARG A 226 -20.41 14.92 -0.60
N LYS A 227 -19.55 14.11 0.01
CA LYS A 227 -19.80 13.54 1.34
C LYS A 227 -18.47 13.42 2.11
N GLY A 228 -17.97 14.48 2.76
CA GLY A 228 -16.72 14.44 3.55
C GLY A 228 -16.63 13.36 4.65
N ARG A 229 -17.71 12.61 4.92
CA ARG A 229 -17.74 11.43 5.81
C ARG A 229 -17.66 10.08 5.07
N TRP A 230 -17.73 10.05 3.74
CA TRP A 230 -17.76 8.82 2.95
C TRP A 230 -16.49 8.02 3.11
N TYR A 231 -15.37 8.69 2.89
CA TYR A 231 -14.05 8.15 3.12
C TYR A 231 -13.90 7.53 4.53
N GLN A 232 -14.32 8.26 5.58
CA GLN A 232 -14.24 7.75 6.95
C GLN A 232 -15.08 6.47 7.13
N ARG A 233 -16.24 6.38 6.48
CA ARG A 233 -17.08 5.18 6.52
C ARG A 233 -16.41 3.99 5.82
N VAL A 234 -15.70 4.22 4.72
CA VAL A 234 -14.92 3.18 4.05
C VAL A 234 -13.82 2.67 4.99
N VAL A 235 -13.06 3.58 5.62
CA VAL A 235 -12.04 3.19 6.62
C VAL A 235 -12.67 2.40 7.78
N ASP A 236 -13.75 2.92 8.34
CA ASP A 236 -14.45 2.30 9.47
C ASP A 236 -15.00 0.92 9.10
N SER A 237 -15.41 0.71 7.84
CA SER A 237 -15.85 -0.60 7.38
C SER A 237 -14.69 -1.58 7.23
N PHE A 238 -13.50 -1.17 6.76
CA PHE A 238 -12.30 -2.01 6.79
C PHE A 238 -11.94 -2.46 8.21
N VAL A 239 -11.83 -1.50 9.14
CA VAL A 239 -11.55 -1.79 10.56
C VAL A 239 -12.58 -2.77 11.11
N PHE A 240 -13.86 -2.51 10.85
CA PHE A 240 -14.95 -3.36 11.31
C PHE A 240 -14.86 -4.79 10.74
N ARG A 241 -14.58 -4.96 9.45
CA ARG A 241 -14.45 -6.29 8.84
C ARG A 241 -13.25 -7.06 9.38
N LEU A 242 -12.13 -6.39 9.66
CA LEU A 242 -10.98 -7.03 10.31
C LEU A 242 -11.30 -7.46 11.75
N GLN A 243 -12.05 -6.63 12.49
CA GLN A 243 -12.51 -6.97 13.84
C GLN A 243 -13.45 -8.18 13.83
N GLU A 244 -14.41 -8.18 12.92
CA GLU A 244 -15.36 -9.28 12.72
C GLU A 244 -14.64 -10.57 12.31
N TRP A 245 -13.75 -10.49 11.33
CA TRP A 245 -12.90 -11.61 10.92
C TRP A 245 -12.18 -12.21 12.14
N THR A 246 -11.58 -11.37 12.99
CA THR A 246 -10.88 -11.90 14.18
C THR A 246 -11.83 -12.56 15.16
N ALA A 247 -12.99 -11.95 15.40
CA ALA A 247 -13.98 -12.48 16.34
C ALA A 247 -14.46 -13.86 15.90
N VAL A 248 -14.70 -14.03 14.61
CA VAL A 248 -15.13 -15.29 13.99
C VAL A 248 -14.05 -16.37 14.08
N HIS A 249 -12.78 -16.00 13.92
CA HIS A 249 -11.68 -16.98 13.80
C HIS A 249 -10.91 -17.24 15.10
N ARG A 250 -11.14 -16.46 16.17
CA ARG A 250 -10.43 -16.62 17.46
C ARG A 250 -10.53 -18.02 18.06
N ASN A 251 -11.66 -18.71 17.85
CA ASN A 251 -11.93 -20.03 18.44
C ASN A 251 -11.85 -21.17 17.42
N HIS A 252 -11.39 -20.91 16.19
CA HIS A 252 -11.38 -21.93 15.13
C HIS A 252 -10.10 -22.77 15.16
N ASN A 253 -10.22 -24.09 15.02
CA ASN A 253 -9.13 -25.05 15.23
C ASN A 253 -8.25 -25.33 13.99
N GLY A 254 -8.35 -24.52 12.93
CA GLY A 254 -7.44 -24.62 11.78
C GLY A 254 -7.82 -25.60 10.66
N ASP A 255 -9.09 -25.99 10.52
CA ASP A 255 -9.55 -26.90 9.45
C ASP A 255 -9.41 -26.30 8.03
N THR A 256 -9.66 -27.07 6.96
CA THR A 256 -9.52 -26.67 5.53
C THR A 256 -10.19 -25.34 5.14
N GLU A 257 -11.26 -24.93 5.81
CA GLU A 257 -11.86 -23.59 5.63
C GLU A 257 -10.86 -22.45 5.91
N SER A 258 -9.83 -22.71 6.69
CA SER A 258 -8.80 -21.74 7.10
C SER A 258 -8.01 -21.16 5.92
N VAL A 259 -7.83 -21.90 4.82
CA VAL A 259 -7.12 -21.38 3.63
C VAL A 259 -7.91 -20.28 2.92
N GLN A 260 -9.22 -20.46 2.77
CA GLN A 260 -10.09 -19.44 2.15
C GLN A 260 -10.22 -18.20 3.05
N VAL A 261 -10.21 -18.43 4.36
CA VAL A 261 -10.19 -17.39 5.39
C VAL A 261 -8.92 -16.53 5.31
N ALA A 262 -7.77 -17.16 5.11
CA ALA A 262 -6.50 -16.46 4.90
C ALA A 262 -6.58 -15.53 3.69
N TRP A 263 -7.11 -16.02 2.57
CA TRP A 263 -7.28 -15.20 1.36
C TRP A 263 -8.19 -14.00 1.58
N CYS A 264 -9.26 -14.14 2.36
CA CYS A 264 -10.12 -13.00 2.67
C CYS A 264 -9.37 -11.90 3.43
N LEU A 265 -8.52 -12.25 4.40
CA LEU A 265 -7.72 -11.27 5.12
C LEU A 265 -6.72 -10.58 4.17
N THR A 266 -6.02 -11.36 3.35
CA THR A 266 -5.09 -10.83 2.34
C THR A 266 -5.79 -9.88 1.38
N ASP A 267 -7.02 -10.19 0.95
CA ASP A 267 -7.79 -9.35 0.03
C ASP A 267 -8.21 -8.02 0.64
N ILE A 268 -8.61 -8.07 1.91
CA ILE A 268 -8.93 -6.87 2.68
C ILE A 268 -7.68 -5.98 2.77
N VAL A 269 -6.50 -6.56 3.00
CA VAL A 269 -5.22 -5.84 3.06
C VAL A 269 -4.84 -5.29 1.68
N GLU A 270 -4.90 -6.10 0.62
CA GLU A 270 -4.57 -5.67 -0.75
C GLU A 270 -5.47 -4.54 -1.22
N LEU A 271 -6.78 -4.67 -0.97
CA LEU A 271 -7.75 -3.62 -1.29
C LEU A 271 -7.46 -2.35 -0.52
N TYR A 272 -7.22 -2.46 0.79
CA TYR A 272 -6.88 -1.31 1.61
C TYR A 272 -5.63 -0.60 1.08
N GLN A 273 -4.57 -1.36 0.80
CA GLN A 273 -3.34 -0.80 0.23
C GLN A 273 -3.60 -0.12 -1.11
N ALA A 274 -4.32 -0.77 -2.03
CA ALA A 274 -4.68 -0.20 -3.32
C ALA A 274 -5.33 1.18 -3.18
N LEU A 275 -6.30 1.29 -2.28
CA LEU A 275 -7.02 2.54 -2.02
C LEU A 275 -6.12 3.61 -1.37
N THR A 276 -5.21 3.21 -0.47
CA THR A 276 -4.27 4.14 0.19
C THR A 276 -3.11 4.59 -0.70
N SER A 277 -2.64 3.76 -1.62
CA SER A 277 -1.52 4.09 -2.49
C SER A 277 -1.91 5.07 -3.60
N ALA A 278 -3.17 5.02 -4.03
CA ALA A 278 -3.61 5.73 -5.22
C ALA A 278 -4.47 6.97 -4.91
N SER A 279 -4.68 7.32 -3.63
CA SER A 279 -5.32 8.56 -3.21
C SER A 279 -4.32 9.63 -2.73
N VAL A 280 -4.57 10.90 -3.09
CA VAL A 280 -3.89 12.13 -2.61
C VAL A 280 -4.18 12.33 -1.10
N PRO A 281 -3.30 12.95 -0.26
CA PRO A 281 -2.95 12.45 1.07
C PRO A 281 -4.16 12.34 1.98
N CYS A 282 -4.76 11.17 1.98
CA CYS A 282 -5.91 10.91 2.82
C CYS A 282 -5.41 10.50 4.21
N LYS A 283 -5.10 11.52 5.02
CA LYS A 283 -4.67 11.41 6.42
C LYS A 283 -5.52 10.47 7.31
N PRO A 284 -6.85 10.27 7.12
CA PRO A 284 -7.64 9.48 8.06
C PRO A 284 -7.53 7.95 7.89
N PHE A 285 -6.98 7.39 6.79
CA PHE A 285 -6.63 5.97 6.68
C PHE A 285 -5.46 5.65 7.62
N LEU A 286 -4.56 6.61 7.83
CA LEU A 286 -3.32 6.43 8.56
C LEU A 286 -3.45 6.85 10.03
N ARG A 287 -4.56 6.47 10.67
CA ARG A 287 -4.64 6.54 12.12
C ARG A 287 -3.57 5.62 12.71
N PRO A 288 -2.89 6.03 13.79
CA PRO A 288 -2.11 5.09 14.60
C PRO A 288 -2.99 3.88 14.93
N HIS A 289 -2.46 2.68 14.71
CA HIS A 289 -3.19 1.41 14.80
C HIS A 289 -4.32 1.26 13.76
N GLY A 290 -4.02 1.61 12.51
CA GLY A 290 -4.95 1.45 11.39
C GLY A 290 -5.22 -0.01 11.01
N PRO A 291 -6.06 -0.27 9.99
CA PRO A 291 -6.37 -1.62 9.48
C PRO A 291 -5.17 -2.53 9.24
N LEU A 292 -4.05 -1.99 8.75
CA LEU A 292 -2.85 -2.79 8.45
C LEU A 292 -2.16 -3.30 9.72
N PHE A 293 -2.05 -2.44 10.74
CA PHE A 293 -1.57 -2.82 12.08
C PHE A 293 -2.42 -3.95 12.64
N ASP A 294 -3.74 -3.74 12.62
CA ASP A 294 -4.71 -4.67 13.15
C ASP A 294 -4.63 -6.01 12.42
N ALA A 295 -4.61 -6.02 11.08
CA ALA A 295 -4.53 -7.23 10.28
C ALA A 295 -3.30 -8.08 10.62
N LEU A 296 -2.11 -7.47 10.67
CA LEU A 296 -0.87 -8.17 11.00
C LEU A 296 -0.87 -8.69 12.44
N LYS A 297 -1.25 -7.84 13.40
CA LYS A 297 -1.34 -8.21 14.81
C LYS A 297 -2.30 -9.40 15.00
N ARG A 298 -3.48 -9.34 14.39
CA ARG A 298 -4.51 -10.39 14.47
C ARG A 298 -4.05 -11.69 13.82
N ALA A 299 -3.37 -11.61 12.67
CA ALA A 299 -2.80 -12.79 12.02
C ALA A 299 -1.79 -13.53 12.92
N ARG A 300 -0.99 -12.78 13.69
CA ARG A 300 -0.03 -13.32 14.66
C ARG A 300 -0.66 -13.86 15.94
N GLU A 301 -1.75 -13.25 16.39
CA GLU A 301 -2.46 -13.64 17.61
C GLU A 301 -3.37 -14.88 17.42
N LEU A 302 -3.42 -15.46 16.22
CA LEU A 302 -4.17 -16.69 15.99
C LEU A 302 -3.56 -17.86 16.79
N PRO A 303 -4.40 -18.68 17.46
CA PRO A 303 -3.92 -19.80 18.28
C PRO A 303 -3.32 -20.93 17.43
N VAL A 304 -3.78 -21.09 16.19
CA VAL A 304 -3.28 -22.08 15.24
C VAL A 304 -2.77 -21.33 14.00
N PRO A 305 -1.49 -21.53 13.59
CA PRO A 305 -0.98 -20.95 12.37
C PRO A 305 -1.79 -21.45 11.17
N ILE A 306 -2.38 -20.53 10.42
CA ILE A 306 -3.04 -20.84 9.15
C ILE A 306 -1.97 -20.84 8.07
N HIS A 307 -1.87 -21.94 7.33
CA HIS A 307 -0.93 -22.09 6.22
C HIS A 307 -1.64 -21.97 4.87
N ASP A 308 -1.01 -21.32 3.88
CA ASP A 308 -1.47 -21.41 2.49
C ASP A 308 -1.11 -22.76 1.84
N ALA A 309 -1.50 -22.93 0.58
CA ALA A 309 -1.16 -24.12 -0.22
C ALA A 309 0.36 -24.37 -0.35
N ASN A 310 1.17 -23.35 -0.06
CA ASN A 310 2.62 -23.41 -0.13
C ASN A 310 3.29 -23.49 1.25
N GLY A 311 2.51 -23.69 2.32
CA GLY A 311 3.00 -23.82 3.70
C GLY A 311 3.35 -22.50 4.42
N ASP A 312 3.10 -21.34 3.83
CA ASP A 312 3.38 -20.05 4.49
C ASP A 312 2.30 -19.70 5.49
N THR A 313 2.73 -19.15 6.63
CA THR A 313 1.82 -18.69 7.68
C THR A 313 1.08 -17.41 7.25
N LEU A 314 -0.15 -17.23 7.73
CA LEU A 314 -0.98 -16.08 7.39
C LEU A 314 -0.34 -14.73 7.73
N ASP A 315 0.37 -14.63 8.85
CA ASP A 315 1.13 -13.43 9.23
C ASP A 315 2.23 -13.09 8.22
N LEU A 316 2.90 -14.10 7.64
CA LEU A 316 3.87 -13.94 6.56
C LEU A 316 3.23 -13.44 5.28
N ILE A 317 2.06 -13.98 4.92
CA ILE A 317 1.30 -13.55 3.73
C ILE A 317 0.85 -12.10 3.91
N VAL A 318 0.28 -11.75 5.07
CA VAL A 318 -0.12 -10.38 5.37
C VAL A 318 1.10 -9.45 5.36
N ALA A 319 2.20 -9.83 6.01
CA ALA A 319 3.43 -9.03 6.05
C ALA A 319 4.05 -8.82 4.65
N SER A 320 4.06 -9.86 3.81
CA SER A 320 4.60 -9.75 2.46
C SER A 320 3.73 -8.85 1.59
N THR A 321 2.41 -9.05 1.57
CA THR A 321 1.45 -8.17 0.91
C THR A 321 1.65 -6.72 1.36
N LEU A 322 1.87 -6.51 2.66
CA LEU A 322 2.10 -5.19 3.24
C LEU A 322 3.33 -4.46 2.69
N ILE A 323 4.40 -5.13 2.26
CA ILE A 323 5.61 -4.46 1.71
C ILE A 323 5.69 -4.57 0.18
N SER A 324 5.06 -5.58 -0.40
CA SER A 324 5.21 -5.98 -1.80
C SER A 324 4.73 -4.96 -2.84
N ARG A 325 3.87 -4.00 -2.50
CA ARG A 325 3.37 -3.03 -3.47
C ARG A 325 4.36 -1.88 -3.70
N SER A 326 4.95 -1.86 -4.91
CA SER A 326 5.59 -0.68 -5.49
C SER A 326 4.66 0.54 -5.38
N GLY A 327 5.19 1.67 -4.92
CA GLY A 327 4.40 2.91 -4.80
C GLY A 327 3.82 3.17 -3.40
N PHE A 328 4.49 2.73 -2.34
CA PHE A 328 4.25 3.33 -1.03
C PHE A 328 4.39 4.84 -1.16
N GLN A 329 3.36 5.61 -0.83
CA GLN A 329 3.57 7.04 -0.67
C GLN A 329 4.45 7.27 0.57
N ALA A 330 5.34 8.26 0.57
CA ALA A 330 6.17 8.63 1.72
C ALA A 330 5.32 8.79 3.00
N HIS A 331 4.12 9.36 2.86
CA HIS A 331 3.16 9.44 3.95
C HIS A 331 2.78 8.08 4.53
N ASN A 332 2.48 7.10 3.67
CA ASN A 332 2.09 5.75 4.06
C ASN A 332 3.26 5.06 4.76
N VAL A 333 4.49 5.22 4.26
CA VAL A 333 5.71 4.70 4.91
C VAL A 333 5.81 5.22 6.34
N LEU A 334 5.74 6.53 6.54
CA LEU A 334 5.94 7.13 7.86
C LEU A 334 4.88 6.79 8.89
N CYS A 335 3.66 6.52 8.45
CA CYS A 335 2.56 6.26 9.36
C CYS A 335 2.33 4.75 9.55
N ALA A 336 2.37 3.96 8.48
CA ALA A 336 2.05 2.53 8.55
C ALA A 336 3.24 1.68 9.00
N LEU A 337 4.48 2.02 8.60
CA LEU A 337 5.63 1.17 8.89
C LEU A 337 5.96 1.10 10.40
N PRO A 338 5.98 2.21 11.17
CA PRO A 338 6.16 2.13 12.62
C PRO A 338 5.10 1.26 13.30
N ASP A 339 3.85 1.44 12.92
CA ASP A 339 2.74 0.62 13.41
C ASP A 339 2.98 -0.87 13.07
N MET A 340 3.32 -1.19 11.82
CA MET A 340 3.62 -2.58 11.43
C MET A 340 4.76 -3.20 12.25
N LEU A 341 5.82 -2.44 12.51
CA LEU A 341 6.93 -2.86 13.37
C LEU A 341 6.48 -3.10 14.81
N ASP A 342 5.55 -2.30 15.33
CA ASP A 342 4.90 -2.48 16.63
C ASP A 342 3.91 -3.66 16.65
N ALA A 343 3.27 -3.98 15.53
CA ALA A 343 2.51 -5.23 15.34
C ALA A 343 3.42 -6.47 15.19
N GLY A 344 4.74 -6.27 15.18
CA GLY A 344 5.77 -7.31 15.10
C GLY A 344 6.02 -7.85 13.70
N PHE A 345 5.97 -6.96 12.72
CA PHE A 345 6.47 -7.22 11.37
C PHE A 345 7.88 -7.84 11.37
N LEU A 346 8.79 -7.31 12.19
CA LEU A 346 10.16 -7.83 12.28
C LEU A 346 10.23 -9.24 12.89
N ASP A 347 9.30 -9.61 13.78
CA ASP A 347 9.20 -10.98 14.29
C ASP A 347 8.87 -11.96 13.16
N VAL A 348 7.95 -11.58 12.26
CA VAL A 348 7.57 -12.40 11.09
C VAL A 348 8.75 -12.59 10.13
N VAL A 349 9.47 -11.50 9.83
CA VAL A 349 10.67 -11.55 8.95
C VAL A 349 11.75 -12.44 9.57
N THR A 350 12.06 -12.26 10.85
CA THR A 350 13.11 -13.04 11.53
C THR A 350 12.73 -14.52 11.70
N HIS A 351 11.47 -14.82 12.00
CA HIS A 351 10.95 -16.18 12.02
C HIS A 351 11.13 -16.84 10.64
N ARG A 352 10.80 -16.14 9.55
CA ARG A 352 11.00 -16.67 8.20
C ARG A 352 12.46 -16.98 7.91
N ILE A 353 13.41 -16.09 8.23
CA ILE A 353 14.85 -16.33 8.03
C ILE A 353 15.32 -17.58 8.78
N LEU A 354 14.87 -17.75 10.03
CA LEU A 354 15.32 -18.86 10.88
C LEU A 354 14.74 -20.22 10.48
N HIS A 355 13.53 -20.25 9.95
CA HIS A 355 12.82 -21.47 9.55
C HIS A 355 12.92 -21.78 8.05
N HIS A 356 13.53 -20.90 7.25
CA HIS A 356 13.75 -21.13 5.84
C HIS A 356 14.81 -22.22 5.61
N PRO A 357 14.55 -23.22 4.76
CA PRO A 357 15.53 -24.24 4.39
C PRO A 357 16.83 -23.61 3.84
N ARG A 358 17.99 -24.02 4.37
CA ARG A 358 19.31 -23.45 4.02
C ARG A 358 19.74 -23.72 2.58
N ASP A 359 19.11 -24.67 1.90
CA ASP A 359 19.37 -25.07 0.52
C ASP A 359 18.75 -24.12 -0.51
N LEU A 360 17.80 -23.27 -0.10
CA LEU A 360 17.16 -22.29 -0.96
C LEU A 360 17.90 -20.94 -0.89
N SER A 361 18.37 -20.46 -2.04
CA SER A 361 19.21 -19.25 -2.17
C SER A 361 18.56 -17.92 -1.75
N ASN A 362 17.25 -17.89 -1.52
CA ASN A 362 16.55 -16.68 -1.10
C ASN A 362 15.40 -17.00 -0.12
N PRO A 363 15.48 -16.55 1.16
CA PRO A 363 14.41 -16.73 2.16
C PRO A 363 13.12 -15.97 1.86
N PHE A 364 13.15 -15.04 0.91
CA PHE A 364 12.08 -14.11 0.60
C PHE A 364 11.51 -14.26 -0.82
N LEU A 365 11.69 -15.41 -1.48
CA LEU A 365 11.23 -15.64 -2.87
C LEU A 365 9.79 -15.17 -3.15
N LYS A 366 8.89 -15.30 -2.15
CA LYS A 366 7.47 -14.97 -2.26
C LYS A 366 7.11 -13.51 -1.94
N TRP A 367 8.05 -12.70 -1.47
CA TRP A 367 7.83 -11.27 -1.21
C TRP A 367 7.89 -10.46 -2.52
N SER A 368 7.17 -10.92 -3.56
CA SER A 368 7.08 -10.28 -4.88
C SER A 368 8.42 -9.71 -5.38
N THR A 369 9.48 -10.53 -5.33
CA THR A 369 10.90 -10.22 -5.66
C THR A 369 11.66 -9.25 -4.73
N LYS A 370 11.02 -8.67 -3.72
CA LYS A 370 11.63 -7.71 -2.79
C LYS A 370 12.10 -8.36 -1.50
N ASN A 371 13.31 -8.03 -1.07
CA ASN A 371 13.80 -8.41 0.26
C ASN A 371 13.24 -7.44 1.31
N PRO A 372 12.44 -7.88 2.31
CA PRO A 372 11.92 -6.99 3.34
C PRO A 372 12.98 -6.27 4.17
N LEU A 373 14.10 -6.93 4.44
CA LEU A 373 15.22 -6.28 5.12
C LEU A 373 15.83 -5.21 4.23
N GLY A 374 15.88 -5.45 2.91
CA GLY A 374 16.26 -4.44 1.94
C GLY A 374 15.34 -3.23 1.98
N GLU A 375 14.03 -3.46 1.88
CA GLU A 375 13.02 -2.40 1.97
C GLU A 375 13.12 -1.62 3.30
N LEU A 376 13.29 -2.30 4.44
CA LEU A 376 13.53 -1.62 5.71
C LEU A 376 14.85 -0.82 5.70
N THR A 377 15.94 -1.42 5.19
CA THR A 377 17.27 -0.80 5.13
C THR A 377 17.22 0.52 4.38
N VAL A 378 16.58 0.53 3.20
CA VAL A 378 16.48 1.74 2.39
C VAL A 378 15.64 2.83 3.05
N MET A 379 14.92 2.56 4.14
CA MET A 379 14.11 3.54 4.88
C MET A 379 14.74 3.95 6.24
N LEU A 380 15.81 3.29 6.69
CA LEU A 380 16.45 3.52 7.99
C LEU A 380 17.11 4.90 8.13
N TYR A 381 17.39 5.59 7.02
CA TYR A 381 17.86 6.97 7.10
C TYR A 381 16.81 7.91 7.71
N HIS A 382 15.52 7.54 7.77
CA HIS A 382 14.49 8.40 8.32
C HIS A 382 14.33 8.20 9.84
N PRO A 383 14.38 9.26 10.69
CA PRO A 383 14.41 9.12 12.15
C PRO A 383 13.26 8.30 12.72
N THR A 384 12.03 8.61 12.29
CA THR A 384 10.84 7.89 12.76
C THR A 384 10.89 6.40 12.43
N ILE A 385 11.46 6.02 11.28
CA ILE A 385 11.57 4.62 10.89
C ILE A 385 12.71 3.96 11.64
N TYR A 386 13.85 4.63 11.77
CA TYR A 386 14.96 4.17 12.58
C TYR A 386 14.54 3.86 14.03
N ASP A 387 13.86 4.81 14.70
CA ASP A 387 13.40 4.64 16.08
C ASP A 387 12.45 3.46 16.20
N ALA A 388 11.53 3.29 15.25
CA ALA A 388 10.60 2.16 15.22
C ALA A 388 11.33 0.82 15.00
N VAL A 389 12.30 0.76 14.08
CA VAL A 389 13.10 -0.45 13.84
C VAL A 389 13.98 -0.77 15.04
N HIS A 390 14.62 0.24 15.64
CA HIS A 390 15.43 0.09 16.85
C HIS A 390 14.57 -0.46 18.01
N SER A 391 13.38 0.10 18.20
CA SER A 391 12.41 -0.38 19.19
C SER A 391 11.99 -1.83 18.92
N ALA A 392 11.66 -2.17 17.67
CA ALA A 392 11.31 -3.54 17.28
C ALA A 392 12.45 -4.54 17.50
N LEU A 393 13.68 -4.18 17.13
CA LEU A 393 14.88 -4.99 17.38
C LEU A 393 15.08 -5.25 18.88
N SER A 394 14.84 -4.23 19.73
CA SER A 394 14.99 -4.36 21.18
C SER A 394 13.99 -5.33 21.82
N ARG A 395 12.85 -5.58 21.15
CA ARG A 395 11.80 -6.50 21.60
C ARG A 395 12.01 -7.95 21.14
N LEU A 396 12.92 -8.21 20.20
CA LEU A 396 13.19 -9.56 19.73
C LEU A 396 13.70 -10.44 20.89
N PRO A 397 13.12 -11.64 21.11
CA PRO A 397 13.60 -12.56 22.14
C PRO A 397 15.09 -12.87 22.02
N GLN A 398 15.82 -12.80 23.12
CA GLN A 398 17.18 -13.35 23.17
C GLN A 398 17.11 -14.89 23.15
N PRO A 399 17.98 -15.61 22.41
CA PRO A 399 19.21 -15.17 21.73
C PRO A 399 19.05 -14.94 20.20
N LEU A 400 17.86 -14.56 19.72
CA LEU A 400 17.59 -14.48 18.27
C LEU A 400 18.56 -13.57 17.51
N PRO A 401 18.93 -12.36 17.98
CA PRO A 401 19.87 -11.50 17.24
C PRO A 401 21.22 -12.17 16.98
N THR A 402 21.75 -12.92 17.95
CA THR A 402 23.01 -13.68 17.82
C THR A 402 22.90 -14.84 16.84
N ARG A 403 21.72 -15.46 16.72
CA ARG A 403 21.49 -16.51 15.72
C ARG A 403 21.34 -15.92 14.32
N LEU A 404 20.71 -14.75 14.21
CA LEU A 404 20.48 -14.09 12.93
C LEU A 404 21.78 -13.53 12.32
N SER A 405 22.77 -13.15 13.12
CA SER A 405 24.06 -12.65 12.62
C SER A 405 24.85 -13.65 11.77
N SER A 406 24.51 -14.94 11.79
CA SER A 406 25.11 -15.93 10.87
C SER A 406 24.44 -15.98 9.50
N TYR A 407 23.35 -15.24 9.27
CA TYR A 407 22.62 -15.23 8.01
C TYR A 407 23.07 -14.06 7.13
N PRO A 408 23.45 -14.30 5.86
CA PRO A 408 24.02 -13.27 4.98
C PRO A 408 23.03 -12.13 4.67
N GLU A 409 21.73 -12.38 4.73
CA GLU A 409 20.70 -11.35 4.51
C GLU A 409 20.56 -10.39 5.71
N TRP A 410 20.95 -10.82 6.91
CA TRP A 410 20.76 -10.06 8.15
C TRP A 410 21.93 -9.11 8.44
N SER A 411 23.17 -9.50 8.11
CA SER A 411 24.37 -8.69 8.39
C SER A 411 24.31 -7.30 7.76
N PRO A 412 24.01 -7.15 6.44
CA PRO A 412 23.99 -5.83 5.81
C PRO A 412 22.93 -4.89 6.40
N PHE A 413 21.79 -5.45 6.84
CA PHE A 413 20.74 -4.70 7.51
C PHE A 413 21.22 -4.15 8.87
N LEU A 414 21.89 -4.98 9.68
CA LEU A 414 22.43 -4.52 10.96
C LEU A 414 23.58 -3.53 10.78
N GLU A 415 24.50 -3.78 9.86
CA GLU A 415 25.61 -2.88 9.56
C GLU A 415 25.10 -1.48 9.20
N PHE A 416 24.12 -1.41 8.30
CA PHE A 416 23.51 -0.14 7.91
C PHE A 416 22.78 0.54 9.07
N LYS A 417 22.06 -0.23 9.90
CA LYS A 417 21.40 0.27 11.11
C LYS A 417 22.40 0.86 12.11
N GLU A 418 23.60 0.28 12.25
CA GLU A 418 24.65 0.84 13.11
C GLU A 418 25.28 2.11 12.51
N ILE A 419 25.46 2.20 11.19
CA ILE A 419 25.86 3.45 10.54
C ILE A 419 24.82 4.54 10.82
N CYS A 420 23.53 4.19 10.68
CA CYS A 420 22.44 5.09 11.00
C CYS A 420 22.50 5.57 12.46
N ALA A 421 22.66 4.64 13.41
CA ALA A 421 22.78 4.93 14.84
C ALA A 421 23.86 5.99 15.12
N ARG A 422 25.06 5.81 14.55
CA ARG A 422 26.16 6.77 14.71
C ARG A 422 25.81 8.15 14.15
N GLY A 423 25.14 8.21 13.00
CA GLY A 423 24.65 9.46 12.42
C GLY A 423 23.64 10.17 13.33
N TYR A 424 22.70 9.43 13.92
CA TYR A 424 21.72 9.97 14.87
C TYR A 424 22.34 10.47 16.17
N ASP A 425 23.26 9.69 16.76
CA ASP A 425 23.92 10.03 18.01
C ASP A 425 24.88 11.21 17.86
N SER A 426 25.45 11.38 16.66
CA SER A 426 26.35 12.49 16.33
C SER A 426 25.60 13.78 15.97
N ALA A 427 24.31 13.71 15.63
CA ALA A 427 23.53 14.88 15.25
C ALA A 427 23.23 15.76 16.48
N PRO A 428 23.57 17.07 16.47
CA PRO A 428 23.27 17.96 17.57
C PRO A 428 21.77 18.00 17.88
N ARG A 429 21.39 17.81 19.14
CA ARG A 429 19.96 17.75 19.52
C ARG A 429 19.29 19.12 19.61
N THR A 430 20.07 20.18 19.84
CA THR A 430 19.55 21.50 20.24
C THR A 430 19.82 22.62 19.24
N ARG A 431 20.75 22.44 18.29
CA ARG A 431 21.20 23.47 17.35
C ARG A 431 21.37 22.86 15.97
N ILE A 432 21.12 23.66 14.94
CA ILE A 432 21.31 23.25 13.54
C ILE A 432 22.56 23.93 13.03
N SER A 433 23.64 23.17 12.87
CA SER A 433 24.92 23.68 12.34
C SER A 433 24.99 23.48 10.82
N LEU A 434 24.05 24.10 10.09
CA LEU A 434 23.98 24.05 8.63
C LEU A 434 24.03 25.45 8.02
N CYS A 435 24.61 25.55 6.83
CA CYS A 435 24.57 26.74 5.99
C CYS A 435 24.36 26.34 4.52
N ASP A 436 23.28 26.83 3.91
CA ASP A 436 22.92 26.59 2.51
C ASP A 436 23.65 27.48 1.50
N ASN A 437 24.53 28.36 1.96
CA ASN A 437 25.40 29.14 1.07
C ASN A 437 26.65 28.31 0.75
N PHE A 438 26.79 27.84 -0.48
CA PHE A 438 27.96 27.04 -0.90
C PHE A 438 29.26 27.83 -0.83
N GLN A 439 29.21 29.13 -1.09
CA GLN A 439 30.40 29.98 -1.02
C GLN A 439 30.76 30.39 0.42
N HIS A 440 30.19 29.73 1.44
CA HIS A 440 30.50 30.01 2.86
C HIS A 440 32.01 29.94 3.15
N SER A 441 32.70 28.92 2.64
CA SER A 441 34.14 28.69 2.81
C SER A 441 34.97 29.86 2.25
N THR A 442 34.67 30.27 1.00
CA THR A 442 35.38 31.33 0.26
C THR A 442 35.11 32.73 0.82
N MET A 443 34.00 32.93 1.53
CA MET A 443 33.69 34.19 2.20
C MET A 443 34.49 34.42 3.48
N GLY A 444 35.29 33.44 3.94
CA GLY A 444 36.07 33.55 5.17
C GLY A 444 35.23 33.65 6.44
N VAL A 445 33.95 33.25 6.36
CA VAL A 445 33.06 33.21 7.53
C VAL A 445 33.45 31.99 8.35
N THR A 446 33.97 32.21 9.55
CA THR A 446 34.24 31.12 10.48
C THR A 446 32.93 30.66 11.11
N HIS A 447 32.65 29.35 11.05
CA HIS A 447 31.58 28.75 11.85
C HIS A 447 31.88 29.02 13.33
N LEU A 448 31.11 29.92 13.94
CA LEU A 448 31.04 29.95 15.40
C LEU A 448 29.97 28.94 15.76
N ASP A 449 30.35 27.87 16.48
CA ASP A 449 29.44 26.83 16.98
C ASP A 449 28.28 27.40 17.87
N ASP A 450 28.32 28.70 18.14
CA ASP A 450 27.34 29.48 18.89
C ASP A 450 26.34 30.32 18.08
N VAL A 451 26.44 30.42 16.74
CA VAL A 451 25.46 31.24 15.99
C VAL A 451 24.13 30.50 15.82
N ARG A 452 23.04 31.17 16.19
CA ARG A 452 21.69 30.72 15.82
C ARG A 452 21.54 30.80 14.31
N SER A 453 21.24 29.69 13.68
CA SER A 453 20.97 29.67 12.25
C SER A 453 19.64 30.36 11.90
N GLU A 454 19.64 31.08 10.79
CA GLU A 454 18.52 31.85 10.28
C GLU A 454 17.92 31.14 9.08
N GLN A 455 16.60 30.95 9.06
CA GLN A 455 15.89 30.36 7.93
C GLN A 455 15.28 31.45 7.04
N CYS A 456 15.22 31.22 5.74
CA CYS A 456 14.47 32.11 4.85
C CYS A 456 13.00 32.17 5.29
N SER A 457 12.48 33.36 5.56
CA SER A 457 11.11 33.56 6.08
C SER A 457 10.03 33.16 5.08
N ARG A 458 10.33 33.17 3.78
CA ARG A 458 9.38 32.81 2.71
C ARG A 458 9.34 31.29 2.50
N CYS A 459 10.41 30.70 1.96
CA CYS A 459 10.39 29.28 1.63
C CYS A 459 10.64 28.37 2.85
N CYS A 460 11.34 28.84 3.88
CA CYS A 460 11.87 28.08 5.02
C CYS A 460 12.47 26.71 4.63
N SER A 461 13.07 26.62 3.45
CA SER A 461 13.75 25.42 2.96
C SER A 461 15.27 25.53 2.99
N VAL A 462 15.77 26.76 3.14
CA VAL A 462 17.19 27.08 3.31
C VAL A 462 17.46 27.69 4.68
N VAL A 463 18.63 27.36 5.22
CA VAL A 463 19.14 27.79 6.52
C VAL A 463 20.53 28.39 6.35
N TYR A 464 20.82 29.48 7.05
CA TYR A 464 22.07 30.23 6.96
C TYR A 464 22.67 30.40 8.34
N CYS A 465 24.00 30.36 8.44
CA CYS A 465 24.68 30.65 9.70
C CYS A 465 24.77 32.16 10.00
N SER A 466 24.50 33.03 9.03
CA SER A 466 24.54 34.49 9.18
C SER A 466 23.74 35.20 8.10
N SER A 467 23.35 36.45 8.38
CA SER A 467 22.71 37.33 7.41
C SER A 467 23.60 37.64 6.20
N GLN A 468 24.93 37.66 6.39
CA GLN A 468 25.89 37.82 5.29
C GLN A 468 25.80 36.63 4.33
N CYS A 469 25.78 35.40 4.84
CA CYS A 469 25.64 34.21 4.00
C CYS A 469 24.27 34.18 3.30
N GLN A 470 23.20 34.61 3.98
CA GLN A 470 21.88 34.73 3.36
C GLN A 470 21.87 35.75 2.21
N GLN A 471 22.40 36.95 2.42
CA GLN A 471 22.43 38.01 1.40
C GLN A 471 23.23 37.59 0.17
N HIS A 472 24.31 36.86 0.38
CA HIS A 472 25.16 36.35 -0.68
C HIS A 472 24.44 35.28 -1.50
N ASP A 473 23.95 34.22 -0.85
CA ASP A 473 23.19 33.15 -1.53
C ASP A 473 21.94 33.71 -2.21
N TRP A 474 21.28 34.71 -1.62
CA TRP A 474 20.14 35.40 -2.25
C TRP A 474 20.50 36.03 -3.59
N LYS A 475 21.67 36.67 -3.70
CA LYS A 475 22.10 37.32 -4.94
C LYS A 475 22.50 36.31 -6.03
N VAL A 476 23.06 35.17 -5.63
CA VAL A 476 23.66 34.20 -6.57
C VAL A 476 22.67 33.11 -7.00
N PHE A 477 21.91 32.54 -6.06
CA PHE A 477 21.05 31.37 -6.33
C PHE A 477 19.62 31.55 -5.80
N HIS A 478 19.48 31.88 -4.51
CA HIS A 478 18.22 31.63 -3.81
C HIS A 478 17.05 32.52 -4.27
N ARG A 479 17.33 33.73 -4.78
CA ARG A 479 16.26 34.63 -5.26
C ARG A 479 15.36 33.96 -6.31
N ASP A 480 15.96 33.21 -7.23
CA ASP A 480 15.24 32.57 -8.34
C ASP A 480 14.61 31.23 -7.92
N GLU A 481 15.20 30.56 -6.93
CA GLU A 481 14.70 29.28 -6.39
C GLU A 481 13.57 29.44 -5.36
N CYS A 482 13.51 30.58 -4.65
CA CYS A 482 12.70 30.74 -3.43
C CYS A 482 11.20 30.49 -3.69
N GLY A 483 10.70 30.90 -4.85
CA GLY A 483 9.31 30.70 -5.26
C GLY A 483 8.96 29.22 -5.42
N ALA A 484 9.71 28.49 -6.25
CA ALA A 484 9.52 27.07 -6.48
C ALA A 484 9.67 26.27 -5.18
N ARG A 485 10.73 26.53 -4.41
CA ARG A 485 10.98 25.84 -3.12
C ARG A 485 9.88 26.06 -2.08
N HIS A 486 9.24 27.23 -2.09
CA HIS A 486 8.10 27.48 -1.21
C HIS A 486 6.93 26.57 -1.56
N ILE A 487 6.62 26.43 -2.85
CA ILE A 487 5.57 25.54 -3.37
C ILE A 487 5.95 24.08 -3.05
N ASP A 488 7.18 23.66 -3.34
CA ASP A 488 7.67 22.31 -3.06
C ASP A 488 7.55 21.95 -1.59
N ARG A 489 7.94 22.86 -0.68
CA ARG A 489 7.78 22.65 0.76
C ARG A 489 6.32 22.43 1.13
N ILE A 490 5.39 23.21 0.58
CA ILE A 490 3.95 23.05 0.85
C ILE A 490 3.49 21.65 0.40
N HIS A 491 3.86 21.24 -0.81
CA HIS A 491 3.53 19.90 -1.33
C HIS A 491 4.13 18.79 -0.46
N GLN A 492 5.42 18.86 -0.15
CA GLN A 492 6.10 17.87 0.69
C GLN A 492 5.51 17.83 2.10
N ARG A 493 5.14 18.96 2.71
CA ARG A 493 4.46 18.98 4.03
C ARG A 493 3.07 18.38 3.96
N ALA A 494 2.32 18.65 2.90
CA ALA A 494 1.00 18.05 2.68
C ALA A 494 1.12 16.51 2.60
N ASN A 495 2.19 16.02 1.97
CA ASN A 495 2.48 14.59 1.77
C ASN A 495 3.36 13.97 2.87
N LYS A 496 3.62 14.67 3.98
CA LYS A 496 4.53 14.22 5.06
C LYS A 496 5.95 13.83 4.60
N ALA A 497 6.34 14.24 3.40
CA ALA A 497 7.66 14.01 2.82
C ALA A 497 8.67 15.13 3.13
N TRP A 498 8.25 16.15 3.90
CA TRP A 498 9.09 17.31 4.19
C TRP A 498 10.32 16.93 5.02
N ILE A 499 11.51 17.13 4.43
CA ILE A 499 12.78 16.93 5.11
C ILE A 499 13.10 18.20 5.91
N SER A 500 12.94 18.11 7.22
CA SER A 500 13.28 19.21 8.13
C SER A 500 14.78 19.50 8.10
N HIS A 501 15.18 20.73 8.45
CA HIS A 501 16.61 21.07 8.58
C HIS A 501 17.38 20.12 9.53
N ARG A 502 16.72 19.63 10.59
CA ARG A 502 17.29 18.62 11.48
C ARG A 502 17.52 17.28 10.78
N THR A 503 16.58 16.86 9.96
CA THR A 503 16.73 15.66 9.12
C THR A 503 17.86 15.84 8.10
N ARG A 504 18.00 17.05 7.52
CA ARG A 504 19.12 17.38 6.62
C ARG A 504 20.47 17.28 7.33
N GLU A 505 20.56 17.78 8.56
CA GLU A 505 21.78 17.71 9.36
C GLU A 505 22.16 16.27 9.71
N MET A 506 21.17 15.46 10.03
CA MET A 506 21.36 14.03 10.23
C MET A 506 21.84 13.33 8.94
N PHE A 507 21.32 13.66 7.76
CA PHE A 507 21.87 13.14 6.49
C PHE A 507 23.34 13.50 6.28
N LEU A 508 23.74 14.70 6.70
CA LEU A 508 25.14 15.10 6.66
C LEU A 508 26.00 14.25 7.61
N GLN A 509 25.49 13.92 8.79
CA GLN A 509 26.18 12.98 9.71
C GLN A 509 26.19 11.55 9.18
N LEU A 510 25.15 11.10 8.46
CA LEU A 510 25.14 9.79 7.80
C LEU A 510 26.21 9.72 6.69
N LEU A 511 26.27 10.73 5.82
CA LEU A 511 27.30 10.85 4.78
C LEU A 511 28.71 10.79 5.36
N LYS A 512 28.92 11.51 6.46
CA LYS A 512 30.17 11.45 7.21
C LYS A 512 30.45 10.05 7.74
N GLY A 513 29.48 9.37 8.33
CA GLY A 513 29.61 8.00 8.82
C GLY A 513 29.99 7.03 7.70
N PHE A 514 29.42 7.18 6.50
CA PHE A 514 29.83 6.41 5.32
C PHE A 514 31.28 6.69 4.94
N LEU A 515 31.68 7.96 4.84
CA LEU A 515 33.06 8.31 4.54
C LEU A 515 34.04 7.71 5.55
N GLU A 516 33.74 7.78 6.84
CA GLU A 516 34.59 7.23 7.90
C GLU A 516 34.74 5.71 7.76
N GLU A 517 33.63 4.99 7.54
CA GLU A 517 33.63 3.54 7.34
C GLU A 517 34.41 3.14 6.07
N PHE A 518 34.14 3.80 4.95
CA PHE A 518 34.74 3.44 3.66
C PHE A 518 36.20 3.88 3.53
N CYS A 519 36.64 4.91 4.25
CA CYS A 519 38.06 5.24 4.35
C CYS A 519 38.88 4.13 5.02
N VAL A 520 38.29 3.40 5.98
CA VAL A 520 38.95 2.24 6.60
C VAL A 520 39.11 1.11 5.59
N ILE A 521 38.11 0.91 4.72
CA ILE A 521 38.07 -0.18 3.74
C ILE A 521 38.99 0.10 2.54
N PHE A 522 38.88 1.28 1.91
CA PHE A 522 39.52 1.55 0.62
C PHE A 522 40.92 2.17 0.72
N ARG A 523 41.38 2.58 1.92
CA ARG A 523 42.63 3.34 2.19
C ARG A 523 42.71 4.71 1.50
N ASP A 524 42.26 4.81 0.27
CA ASP A 524 42.05 6.03 -0.51
C ASP A 524 40.70 5.92 -1.25
N PRO A 525 39.61 6.50 -0.74
CA PRO A 525 38.29 6.45 -1.37
C PRO A 525 38.18 7.43 -2.56
N GLY A 526 39.27 7.99 -3.07
CA GLY A 526 39.24 8.96 -4.16
C GLY A 526 38.71 10.34 -3.75
N GLU A 527 38.38 11.16 -4.73
CA GLU A 527 37.86 12.52 -4.54
C GLU A 527 36.39 12.51 -4.10
N ALA A 528 35.63 11.49 -4.53
CA ALA A 528 34.20 11.40 -4.30
C ALA A 528 33.75 9.98 -3.96
N LEU A 529 32.82 9.87 -3.02
CA LEU A 529 32.11 8.64 -2.68
C LEU A 529 30.64 8.79 -3.09
N PHE A 530 30.06 7.80 -3.76
CA PHE A 530 28.63 7.68 -3.96
C PHE A 530 28.09 6.45 -3.23
N VAL A 531 27.04 6.60 -2.44
CA VAL A 531 26.38 5.48 -1.76
C VAL A 531 24.97 5.33 -2.33
N ASP A 532 24.73 4.23 -3.05
CA ASP A 532 23.37 3.92 -3.52
C ASP A 532 22.62 3.16 -2.43
N ILE A 533 21.69 3.85 -1.77
CA ILE A 533 20.79 3.30 -0.74
C ILE A 533 19.41 2.97 -1.35
N THR A 534 19.29 2.91 -2.67
CA THR A 534 18.07 2.39 -3.33
C THR A 534 18.13 0.89 -3.55
N ALA A 535 19.33 0.32 -3.49
CA ALA A 535 19.59 -1.11 -3.60
C ALA A 535 19.93 -1.73 -2.24
N PHE A 536 19.68 -3.03 -2.12
CA PHE A 536 20.12 -3.85 -0.99
C PHE A 536 20.90 -5.07 -1.50
N PRO A 537 22.10 -5.36 -0.97
CA PRO A 537 22.82 -4.60 0.07
C PRO A 537 23.24 -3.20 -0.43
N VAL A 538 23.48 -2.28 0.50
CA VAL A 538 23.95 -0.93 0.18
C VAL A 538 25.38 -1.01 -0.34
N THR A 539 25.60 -0.58 -1.59
CA THR A 539 26.90 -0.66 -2.25
C THR A 539 27.53 0.72 -2.41
N PRO A 540 28.73 0.97 -1.86
CA PRO A 540 29.49 2.17 -2.16
C PRO A 540 30.09 2.11 -3.57
N ASN A 541 30.15 3.25 -4.23
CA ASN A 541 30.86 3.48 -5.48
C ASN A 541 31.90 4.57 -5.25
N VAL A 542 33.18 4.20 -5.35
CA VAL A 542 34.30 5.14 -5.28
C VAL A 542 34.46 5.82 -6.64
N LEU A 543 34.46 7.14 -6.65
CA LEU A 543 34.53 7.96 -7.86
C LEU A 543 35.82 8.79 -7.89
N HIS A 544 36.43 8.87 -9.07
CA HIS A 544 37.68 9.60 -9.26
C HIS A 544 37.55 11.13 -9.21
N SER A 545 36.34 11.68 -9.35
CA SER A 545 36.12 13.13 -9.31
C SER A 545 34.72 13.48 -8.82
N ALA A 546 34.57 14.69 -8.26
CA ALA A 546 33.25 15.24 -7.91
C ALA A 546 32.31 15.36 -9.13
N THR A 547 32.86 15.60 -10.32
CA THR A 547 32.06 15.72 -11.55
C THR A 547 31.41 14.39 -11.97
N HIS A 548 31.98 13.24 -11.59
CA HIS A 548 31.34 11.94 -11.84
C HIS A 548 30.08 11.73 -10.99
N LEU A 549 29.96 12.40 -9.83
CA LEU A 549 28.70 12.42 -9.09
C LEU A 549 27.59 13.02 -9.96
N LEU A 550 27.87 14.11 -10.69
CA LEU A 550 26.86 14.77 -11.53
C LEU A 550 26.31 13.88 -12.64
N SER A 551 27.10 12.91 -13.12
CA SER A 551 26.68 11.91 -14.13
C SER A 551 26.08 10.64 -13.53
N THR A 552 25.97 10.54 -12.20
CA THR A 552 25.48 9.33 -11.55
C THR A 552 23.96 9.19 -11.72
N THR A 553 23.54 7.99 -12.13
CA THR A 553 22.13 7.64 -12.31
C THR A 553 21.71 6.55 -11.34
N VAL A 554 20.44 6.58 -10.93
CA VAL A 554 19.77 5.49 -10.22
C VAL A 554 18.56 5.11 -11.04
N GLY A 555 18.57 3.88 -11.58
CA GLY A 555 17.69 3.53 -12.69
C GLY A 555 17.91 4.49 -13.87
N GLU A 556 16.83 5.12 -14.33
CA GLU A 556 16.85 6.11 -15.43
C GLU A 556 16.99 7.55 -14.95
N CYS A 557 17.03 7.78 -13.63
CA CYS A 557 17.03 9.13 -13.04
C CYS A 557 18.45 9.65 -12.80
N GLN A 558 18.77 10.86 -13.29
CA GLN A 558 19.98 11.59 -12.91
C GLN A 558 19.83 12.17 -11.51
N VAL A 559 20.66 11.69 -10.57
CA VAL A 559 20.49 11.96 -9.14
C VAL A 559 20.91 13.39 -8.77
N PHE A 560 21.89 13.95 -9.48
CA PHE A 560 22.59 15.19 -9.09
C PHE A 560 22.57 16.29 -10.17
N GLU A 561 21.50 16.36 -10.98
CA GLU A 561 21.43 17.32 -12.10
C GLU A 561 21.27 18.80 -11.68
N ASP A 562 20.76 19.04 -10.46
CA ASP A 562 20.41 20.36 -9.93
C ASP A 562 21.58 21.37 -9.96
N SER A 563 21.28 22.63 -10.26
CA SER A 563 22.28 23.70 -10.31
C SER A 563 23.08 23.85 -9.02
N ARG A 564 22.49 23.54 -7.87
CA ARG A 564 23.19 23.54 -6.59
C ARG A 564 24.20 22.41 -6.46
N PHE A 565 23.90 21.21 -6.95
CA PHE A 565 24.88 20.12 -6.97
C PHE A 565 26.05 20.45 -7.90
N ARG A 566 25.79 21.06 -9.06
CA ARG A 566 26.85 21.54 -9.96
C ARG A 566 27.71 22.59 -9.28
N ALA A 567 27.10 23.59 -8.65
CA ALA A 567 27.83 24.62 -7.91
C ALA A 567 28.71 24.03 -6.79
N MET A 568 28.21 23.02 -6.07
CA MET A 568 29.02 22.30 -5.07
C MET A 568 30.20 21.56 -5.71
N ALA A 569 29.98 20.82 -6.80
CA ALA A 569 31.04 20.07 -7.47
C ALA A 569 32.06 20.98 -8.20
N GLU A 570 31.62 22.16 -8.61
CA GLU A 570 32.46 23.22 -9.18
C GLU A 570 33.23 24.02 -8.13
N GLU A 571 32.90 23.89 -6.84
CA GLU A 571 33.69 24.38 -5.71
C GLU A 571 35.00 23.58 -5.61
N LYS A 572 35.79 23.62 -6.69
CA LYS A 572 37.16 23.11 -6.78
C LYS A 572 38.05 24.11 -6.06
N GLY A 573 38.27 23.84 -4.78
CA GLY A 573 39.29 24.50 -4.01
C GLY A 573 40.05 23.47 -3.21
N THR A 574 41.37 23.59 -3.16
CA THR A 574 42.01 23.37 -1.86
C THR A 574 41.30 24.27 -0.87
N SER A 575 40.91 23.73 0.29
CA SER A 575 40.44 24.54 1.41
C SER A 575 41.38 25.74 1.62
N PRO A 576 40.94 26.87 2.21
CA PRO A 576 41.81 28.01 2.50
C PRO A 576 43.13 27.63 3.23
N ASP A 577 43.16 26.49 3.91
CA ASP A 577 44.33 25.91 4.60
C ASP A 577 45.16 24.90 3.78
N GLY A 578 44.79 24.63 2.53
CA GLY A 578 45.47 23.68 1.65
C GLY A 578 45.03 22.22 1.81
N SER A 579 43.99 21.92 2.61
CA SER A 579 43.46 20.57 2.73
C SER A 579 42.72 20.13 1.46
N SER A 580 42.71 18.81 1.22
CA SER A 580 41.88 18.20 0.18
C SER A 580 40.42 18.22 0.62
N LEU A 581 39.54 18.63 -0.28
CA LEU A 581 38.10 18.48 -0.09
C LEU A 581 37.65 17.11 -0.63
N ARG A 582 36.68 16.49 0.04
CA ARG A 582 36.06 15.24 -0.39
C ARG A 582 34.56 15.39 -0.50
N PHE A 583 34.00 14.73 -1.50
CA PHE A 583 32.56 14.70 -1.71
C PHE A 583 32.00 13.35 -1.28
N ALA A 584 30.82 13.37 -0.66
CA ALA A 584 30.03 12.17 -0.50
C ALA A 584 28.60 12.44 -0.96
N GLY A 585 28.12 11.66 -1.91
CA GLY A 585 26.75 11.64 -2.36
C GLY A 585 26.04 10.39 -1.86
N PHE A 586 24.74 10.48 -1.63
CA PHE A 586 23.88 9.30 -1.57
C PHE A 586 22.55 9.54 -2.29
N ALA A 587 21.96 8.44 -2.77
CA ALA A 587 20.61 8.39 -3.28
C ALA A 587 19.79 7.39 -2.44
N ALA A 588 18.54 7.72 -2.13
CA ALA A 588 17.65 6.83 -1.42
C ALA A 588 16.19 7.02 -1.83
N MET A 589 15.40 5.96 -1.79
CA MET A 589 13.97 6.04 -2.05
C MET A 589 13.20 6.36 -0.78
N PHE A 590 12.23 7.25 -0.88
CA PHE A 590 11.27 7.58 0.18
C PHE A 590 9.86 7.54 -0.35
N GLY A 591 9.28 6.34 -0.36
CA GLY A 591 8.03 6.13 -1.05
C GLY A 591 8.13 6.50 -2.53
N GLN A 592 7.37 7.51 -2.98
CA GLN A 592 7.44 8.01 -4.36
C GLN A 592 8.53 9.07 -4.60
N TYR A 593 9.30 9.44 -3.58
CA TYR A 593 10.34 10.47 -3.70
C TYR A 593 11.72 9.84 -3.79
N MET A 594 12.51 10.27 -4.76
CA MET A 594 13.96 10.07 -4.78
C MET A 594 14.59 11.17 -3.92
N ILE A 595 15.34 10.78 -2.89
CA ILE A 595 16.17 11.67 -2.08
C ILE A 595 17.59 11.59 -2.61
N SER A 596 18.12 12.73 -3.05
CA SER A 596 19.52 12.90 -3.40
C SER A 596 20.16 13.82 -2.37
N ALA A 597 21.30 13.42 -1.80
CA ALA A 597 22.08 14.28 -0.92
C ALA A 597 23.54 14.30 -1.34
N MET A 598 24.17 15.47 -1.32
CA MET A 598 25.60 15.63 -1.55
C MET A 598 26.18 16.47 -0.43
N GLY A 599 27.21 15.95 0.23
CA GLY A 599 27.96 16.62 1.27
C GLY A 599 29.39 16.90 0.83
N LEU A 600 29.92 18.03 1.27
CA LEU A 600 31.31 18.43 1.09
C LEU A 600 32.01 18.36 2.44
N PHE A 601 33.18 17.72 2.48
CA PHE A 601 33.93 17.43 3.69
C PHE A 601 35.37 17.87 3.57
N ASP A 602 35.91 18.43 4.64
CA ASP A 602 37.31 18.75 4.77
C ASP A 602 38.09 17.53 5.33
N ASP A 603 39.19 17.17 4.66
CA ASP A 603 40.09 16.04 4.96
C ASP A 603 41.19 16.38 5.99
N ALA A 604 41.09 17.52 6.68
CA ALA A 604 42.15 18.07 7.54
C ALA A 604 42.66 17.13 8.66
N GLU A 605 41.85 16.17 9.15
CA GLU A 605 42.21 15.32 10.30
C GLU A 605 42.82 13.95 9.91
N LEU A 606 42.68 13.47 8.67
CA LEU A 606 43.21 12.15 8.26
C LEU A 606 44.75 12.10 8.22
N ARG A 607 45.41 13.25 8.15
CA ARG A 607 46.89 13.35 8.16
C ARG A 607 47.50 13.24 9.57
N LYS A 608 46.70 13.32 10.63
CA LYS A 608 47.21 13.14 12.00
C LYS A 608 47.39 11.64 12.26
N PRO A 609 48.62 11.16 12.54
CA PRO A 609 48.85 9.74 12.80
C PRO A 609 48.03 9.31 14.02
N ALA A 610 47.39 8.13 13.94
CA ALA A 610 46.47 7.55 14.92
C ALA A 610 47.13 7.13 16.26
N VAL A 611 48.02 7.97 16.80
CA VAL A 611 48.97 7.61 17.85
C VAL A 611 48.48 7.97 19.25
N THR A 612 47.32 8.60 19.41
CA THR A 612 46.77 8.84 20.76
C THR A 612 45.31 8.42 20.84
N HIS A 613 45.02 7.65 21.90
CA HIS A 613 43.71 7.16 22.36
C HIS A 613 42.70 8.29 22.70
N ILE A 614 42.84 9.47 22.09
CA ILE A 614 41.81 10.49 22.11
C ILE A 614 40.63 9.88 21.35
N SER A 615 39.51 9.74 22.06
CA SER A 615 38.20 9.32 21.53
C SER A 615 38.04 9.83 20.11
N SER A 616 37.61 8.96 19.19
CA SER A 616 37.36 9.18 17.77
C SER A 616 36.55 10.45 17.44
N ILE A 617 37.14 11.61 17.63
CA ILE A 617 36.61 12.90 17.20
C ILE A 617 36.82 12.90 15.68
N SER A 618 35.78 12.50 14.97
CA SER A 618 35.37 13.00 13.65
C SER A 618 36.52 13.40 12.69
N ARG A 619 36.92 12.49 11.80
CA ARG A 619 37.99 12.76 10.81
C ARG A 619 37.60 13.74 9.69
N PHE A 620 36.30 13.98 9.54
CA PHE A 620 35.77 14.83 8.48
C PHE A 620 34.96 15.97 9.09
N ARG A 621 35.32 17.20 8.73
CA ARG A 621 34.50 18.36 9.07
C ARG A 621 33.49 18.58 7.94
N PRO A 622 32.18 18.51 8.23
CA PRO A 622 31.19 18.82 7.22
C PRO A 622 31.20 20.32 6.90
N LEU A 623 31.30 20.67 5.62
CA LEU A 623 31.27 22.05 5.14
C LEU A 623 29.89 22.45 4.61
N ASN A 624 29.26 21.57 3.84
CA ASN A 624 27.94 21.84 3.27
C ASN A 624 27.16 20.56 2.96
N ILE A 625 25.83 20.68 2.83
CA ILE A 625 24.94 19.65 2.30
C ILE A 625 23.82 20.24 1.45
N HIS A 626 23.70 19.76 0.21
CA HIS A 626 22.51 19.95 -0.59
C HIS A 626 21.68 18.67 -0.63
N ILE A 627 20.35 18.80 -0.47
CA ILE A 627 19.39 17.71 -0.57
C ILE A 627 18.28 18.10 -1.53
N LYS A 628 17.98 17.20 -2.46
CA LYS A 628 16.86 17.31 -3.40
C LYS A 628 15.91 16.16 -3.18
N LEU A 629 14.61 16.46 -3.23
CA LEU A 629 13.57 15.46 -3.39
C LEU A 629 12.97 15.63 -4.77
N ALA A 630 13.04 14.59 -5.59
CA ALA A 630 12.35 14.50 -6.87
C ALA A 630 11.23 13.47 -6.74
N MET A 631 10.06 13.74 -7.29
CA MET A 631 9.03 12.71 -7.43
C MET A 631 9.43 11.83 -8.60
N GLN A 632 9.32 10.51 -8.43
CA GLN A 632 9.51 9.59 -9.53
C GLN A 632 8.23 9.62 -10.37
N ASP A 633 8.37 9.99 -11.64
CA ASP A 633 7.27 10.03 -12.61
C ASP A 633 6.79 8.62 -13.00
#